data_AF-A0A937H9B5-F1
#
_entry.id   AF-A0A937H9B5-F1
#
_cell.length_a   1.000
_cell.length_b   1.000
_cell.length_c   1.000
_cell.angle_alpha   90.00
_cell.angle_beta   90.00
_cell.angle_gamma   90.00
#
_symmetry.space_group_name_H-M   'P 1'
#
loop_
_entity.id
_entity.type
_entity.pdbx_description
1 polymer ?
#
loop_
_entity_poly.entity_id
_entity_poly.type
_entity_poly.pdbx_seq_one_letter_code
_entity_poly.pdbx_strand_id
1 'polypeptide(L)' 'VLAMYHDQGLIPFKTLTFGTGVNYTAGLKAVRTSPDHGTAFEIAGQGTANTESFRNAMFLARLVLFNKKEKNSL' A
#
# COMPACT_ATOMS: atom_id res chain seq x y z
N VAL A 1 -8.44 -6.31 -10.95
CA VAL A 1 -7.86 -6.02 -12.27
C VAL A 1 -6.46 -6.63 -12.31
N LEU A 2 -6.10 -7.34 -13.38
CA LEU A 2 -4.73 -7.83 -13.61
C LEU A 2 -4.15 -7.09 -14.82
N ALA A 3 -3.16 -6.24 -14.60
CA ALA A 3 -2.40 -5.58 -15.66
C ALA A 3 -1.25 -6.48 -16.11
N MET A 4 -0.90 -6.44 -17.40
CA MET A 4 0.21 -7.25 -17.96
C MET A 4 1.58 -6.63 -17.69
N TYR A 5 1.63 -5.31 -17.51
CA TYR A 5 2.85 -4.60 -17.17
C TYR A 5 2.55 -3.41 -16.25
N HIS A 6 3.63 -2.87 -15.66
CA HIS A 6 3.59 -1.90 -14.58
C HIS A 6 2.75 -0.65 -14.90
N ASP A 7 3.09 0.07 -15.98
CA ASP A 7 2.47 1.36 -16.27
C ASP A 7 1.00 1.23 -16.71
N GLN A 8 0.62 0.09 -17.28
CA GLN A 8 -0.77 -0.21 -17.62
C GLN A 8 -1.66 -0.22 -16.37
N GLY A 9 -1.14 -0.71 -15.24
CA GLY A 9 -1.87 -0.79 -13.98
C GLY A 9 -1.67 0.44 -13.11
N LEU A 10 -0.43 0.94 -12.98
CA LEU A 10 -0.11 1.96 -11.99
C LEU A 10 -0.53 3.37 -12.40
N ILE A 11 -0.48 3.73 -13.68
CA ILE A 11 -0.93 5.07 -14.12
C ILE A 11 -2.40 5.32 -13.72
N PRO A 12 -3.37 4.45 -14.10
CA PRO A 12 -4.75 4.67 -13.70
C PRO A 12 -4.95 4.53 -12.19
N PHE A 13 -4.24 3.60 -11.53
CA PHE A 13 -4.33 3.42 -10.07
C PHE A 13 -3.92 4.69 -9.30
N LYS A 14 -2.78 5.29 -9.63
CA LYS A 14 -2.31 6.52 -8.95
C LYS A 14 -3.22 7.71 -9.22
N THR A 15 -3.75 7.79 -10.45
CA THR A 15 -4.72 8.83 -10.83
C THR A 15 -5.99 8.75 -9.98
N LEU A 16 -6.48 7.54 -9.69
CA LEU A 16 -7.72 7.34 -8.92
C LEU A 16 -7.53 7.44 -7.40
N THR A 17 -6.35 7.12 -6.88
CA THR A 17 -6.11 7.02 -5.44
C THR A 17 -5.57 8.31 -4.81
N PHE A 18 -5.13 9.29 -5.60
CA PHE A 18 -4.66 10.60 -5.12
C PHE A 18 -3.68 10.52 -3.94
N GLY A 19 -2.72 9.58 -4.00
CA GLY A 19 -1.71 9.40 -2.95
C GLY A 19 -2.20 8.70 -1.68
N THR A 20 -3.38 8.10 -1.69
CA THR A 20 -3.90 7.27 -0.58
C THR A 20 -3.75 5.77 -0.83
N GLY A 21 -3.22 5.39 -2.00
CA GLY A 21 -3.02 4.01 -2.43
C GLY A 21 -2.07 3.23 -1.53
N VAL A 22 -2.18 1.90 -1.58
CA VAL A 22 -1.34 0.97 -0.82
C VAL A 22 -0.79 -0.09 -1.75
N ASN A 23 0.51 -0.32 -1.68
CA ASN A 23 1.17 -1.44 -2.34
C ASN A 23 1.09 -2.68 -1.45
N TYR A 24 0.57 -3.79 -1.99
CA TYR A 24 0.51 -5.09 -1.31
C TYR A 24 1.35 -6.12 -2.06
N THR A 25 2.15 -6.90 -1.33
CA THR A 25 2.97 -7.96 -1.93
C THR A 25 2.37 -9.32 -1.62
N ALA A 26 1.73 -9.91 -2.63
CA ALA A 26 1.22 -11.27 -2.56
C ALA A 26 2.35 -12.31 -2.65
N GLY A 27 2.08 -13.54 -2.22
CA GLY A 27 3.00 -14.68 -2.34
C GLY A 27 4.03 -14.84 -1.21
N LEU A 28 4.14 -13.88 -0.29
CA LEU A 28 5.01 -13.99 0.88
C LEU A 28 4.35 -14.78 2.02
N LYS A 29 5.19 -15.37 2.89
CA LYS A 29 4.72 -16.05 4.13
C LYS A 29 4.12 -15.06 5.12
N ALA A 30 4.73 -13.88 5.24
CA ALA A 30 4.30 -12.77 6.08
C ALA A 30 3.44 -11.76 5.29
N VAL A 31 2.56 -11.05 5.99
CA VAL A 31 1.80 -9.92 5.41
C VAL A 31 2.75 -8.76 5.19
N ARG A 32 2.78 -8.21 3.96
CA ARG A 32 3.59 -7.03 3.63
C ARG A 32 2.78 -6.03 2.82
N THR A 33 2.70 -4.82 3.35
CA THR A 33 2.19 -3.62 2.69
C THR A 33 3.27 -2.53 2.65
N SER A 34 3.11 -1.54 1.78
CA SER A 34 3.96 -0.34 1.74
C SER A 34 3.20 0.86 1.20
N PRO A 35 3.66 2.10 1.47
CA PRO A 35 3.11 3.29 0.82
C PRO A 35 3.27 3.24 -0.71
N ASP A 36 2.54 4.11 -1.40
CA ASP A 36 2.52 4.26 -2.86
C ASP A 36 3.31 5.49 -3.37
N HIS A 37 4.10 6.12 -2.52
CA HIS A 37 5.01 7.19 -2.89
C HIS A 37 6.47 6.76 -2.80
N GLY A 38 7.35 7.54 -3.42
CA GLY A 38 8.80 7.42 -3.31
C GLY A 38 9.33 8.07 -2.02
N THR A 39 10.63 8.37 -2.00
CA THR A 39 11.33 8.90 -0.82
C THR A 39 11.04 10.36 -0.54
N ALA A 40 10.72 11.16 -1.58
CA ALA A 40 10.45 12.60 -1.48
C ALA A 40 11.52 13.35 -0.64
N PHE A 41 12.79 13.20 -1.01
CA PHE A 41 13.93 13.75 -0.25
C PHE A 41 13.87 15.28 -0.10
N GLU A 42 13.28 15.95 -1.08
CA GLU A 42 13.07 17.39 -1.12
C GLU A 42 12.17 17.92 0.01
N ILE A 43 11.36 17.08 0.67
CA ILE A 43 10.52 17.45 1.82
C ILE A 43 10.94 16.77 3.13
N ALA A 44 12.05 16.03 3.14
CA ALA A 44 12.52 15.35 4.33
C ALA A 44 12.85 16.37 5.45
N GLY A 45 12.30 16.14 6.64
CA GLY A 45 12.51 17.02 7.81
C GLY A 45 11.69 18.31 7.82
N GLN A 46 10.86 18.58 6.80
CA GLN A 46 10.08 19.83 6.71
C GLN A 46 8.72 19.75 7.42
N GLY A 47 8.27 18.56 7.83
CA GLY A 47 6.97 18.37 8.48
C GLY A 47 5.76 18.50 7.53
N THR A 48 5.98 18.51 6.22
CA THR A 48 4.95 18.72 5.18
C THR A 48 4.52 17.44 4.46
N ALA A 49 5.10 16.29 4.81
CA ALA A 49 4.77 15.01 4.18
C ALA A 49 3.33 14.56 4.49
N ASN A 50 2.60 14.16 3.46
CA ASN A 50 1.30 13.52 3.63
C ASN A 50 1.48 12.06 4.08
N THR A 51 0.92 11.72 5.25
CA THR A 51 1.09 10.40 5.88
C THR A 51 -0.03 9.40 5.54
N GLU A 52 -1.05 9.78 4.77
CA GLU A 52 -2.25 8.96 4.53
C GLU A 52 -1.94 7.62 3.86
N SER A 53 -1.07 7.58 2.83
CA SER A 53 -0.67 6.31 2.19
C SER A 53 -0.04 5.33 3.19
N PHE A 54 0.85 5.84 4.05
CA PHE A 54 1.51 5.03 5.07
C PHE A 54 0.53 4.52 6.13
N ARG A 55 -0.36 5.41 6.60
CA ARG A 55 -1.44 5.08 7.54
C ARG A 55 -2.35 3.99 6.98
N ASN A 56 -2.78 4.13 5.72
CA ASN A 56 -3.59 3.13 5.02
C ASN A 56 -2.85 1.80 4.86
N ALA A 57 -1.55 1.83 4.55
CA ALA A 57 -0.73 0.62 4.45
C ALA A 57 -0.70 -0.16 5.78
N MET A 58 -0.58 0.54 6.90
CA MET A 58 -0.61 -0.06 8.24
C MET A 58 -1.97 -0.69 8.55
N PHE A 59 -3.07 0.02 8.28
CA PHE A 59 -4.41 -0.51 8.53
C PHE A 59 -4.75 -1.69 7.63
N LEU A 60 -4.34 -1.66 6.35
CA LEU A 60 -4.53 -2.80 5.47
C LEU A 60 -3.75 -4.03 5.95
N ALA A 61 -2.51 -3.86 6.42
CA ALA A 61 -1.74 -4.96 6.98
C ALA A 61 -2.44 -5.58 8.20
N ARG A 62 -2.93 -4.74 9.11
CA ARG A 62 -3.72 -5.17 10.27
C ARG A 62 -4.97 -5.95 9.85
N LEU A 63 -5.73 -5.43 8.89
CA LEU A 63 -6.94 -6.07 8.37
C LEU A 63 -6.64 -7.45 7.76
N VAL A 64 -5.66 -7.53 6.86
CA VAL A 64 -5.26 -8.78 6.21
C VAL A 64 -4.77 -9.81 7.24
N LEU A 65 -4.03 -9.38 8.27
CA LEU A 65 -3.56 -10.25 9.33
C LEU A 65 -4.74 -10.86 10.12
N PHE A 66 -5.73 -10.07 10.51
CA PHE A 66 -6.89 -10.58 11.24
C PHE A 66 -7.72 -11.54 10.41
N ASN A 67 -8.00 -11.20 9.15
CA ASN A 67 -8.73 -12.08 8.24
C ASN A 67 -7.99 -13.42 8.01
N LYS A 68 -6.65 -13.40 8.00
CA LYS A 68 -5.84 -14.63 7.90
C LYS A 68 -5.93 -15.48 9.17
N LYS A 69 -5.98 -14.86 10.36
CA LYS A 69 -6.17 -15.59 11.63
C LYS A 69 -7.54 -16.25 11.70
N GLU A 70 -8.60 -15.52 11.35
CA GLU A 70 -9.98 -16.04 11.34
C GLU A 70 -10.13 -17.24 10.41
N LYS A 71 -9.56 -17.16 9.20
CA LYS A 71 -9.58 -18.30 8.25
C LYS A 71 -8.79 -19.52 8.73
N ASN A 72 -7.75 -19.32 9.53
CA ASN A 72 -6.94 -20.41 10.06
C ASN A 72 -7.52 -21.02 11.35
N SER A 73 -8.53 -20.37 11.95
CA SER A 73 -9.27 -20.88 13.11
C SER A 73 -10.53 -21.67 12.75
N LEU A 74 -10.85 -21.76 11.46
CA LEU A 74 -11.91 -22.59 10.87
C LEU A 74 -11.30 -23.88 10.31
#